data_AF-A0A0D3MLT1-F1
#
_entry.id   AF-A0A0D3MLT1-F1
#
_cell.length_a   1.000
_cell.length_b   1.000
_cell.length_c   1.000
_cell.angle_alpha   90.00
_cell.angle_beta   90.00
_cell.angle_gamma   90.00
#
_symmetry.space_group_name_H-M   'P 1'
#
loop_
_entity.id
_entity.type
_entity.pdbx_description
1 polymer ?
#
loop_
_entity_poly.entity_id
_entity_poly.type
_entity_poly.pdbx_seq_one_letter_code
_entity_poly.pdbx_strand_id
1 'polypeptide(L)' 'TAPDGWKNSVRHNLSLNKCFEKVENKSGSSSRKGCLWALNPAKIDKMQEELQKWKRKDPIAVRKSMAKP' A
#
# COMPACT_ATOMS: atom_id res chain seq x y z
N THR A 1 -16.86 -6.62 -6.93
CA THR A 1 -15.51 -7.22 -6.97
C THR A 1 -14.60 -6.26 -7.72
N ALA A 2 -13.35 -6.05 -7.29
CA ALA A 2 -12.45 -5.09 -7.94
C ALA A 2 -12.14 -5.50 -9.40
N PRO A 3 -11.95 -4.54 -10.33
CA PRO A 3 -11.76 -4.81 -11.75
C PRO A 3 -10.44 -5.50 -12.05
N ASP A 4 -10.39 -6.30 -13.12
CA ASP A 4 -9.18 -6.99 -13.54
C ASP A 4 -7.98 -6.03 -13.70
N GLY A 5 -6.80 -6.49 -13.27
CA GLY A 5 -5.57 -5.70 -13.32
C GLY A 5 -5.24 -4.89 -12.06
N TRP A 6 -6.15 -4.73 -11.09
CA TRP A 6 -5.85 -4.02 -9.83
C TRP A 6 -4.65 -4.61 -9.08
N LYS A 7 -4.50 -5.93 -9.12
CA LYS A 7 -3.35 -6.65 -8.54
C LYS A 7 -2.03 -6.23 -9.20
N ASN A 8 -2.04 -5.92 -10.49
CA ASN A 8 -0.85 -5.46 -11.20
C ASN A 8 -0.49 -4.04 -10.79
N SER A 9 -1.49 -3.16 -10.68
CA SER A 9 -1.29 -1.79 -10.19
C SER A 9 -0.72 -1.77 -8.78
N VAL A 10 -1.17 -2.67 -7.89
CA VAL A 10 -0.61 -2.81 -6.54
C VAL A 10 0.86 -3.25 -6.59
N ARG A 11 1.20 -4.29 -7.36
CA ARG A 11 2.61 -4.74 -7.50
C ARG A 11 3.51 -3.64 -8.07
N HIS A 12 3.02 -2.91 -9.06
CA HIS A 12 3.73 -1.79 -9.66
C HIS A 12 3.96 -0.66 -8.66
N ASN A 13 2.93 -0.30 -7.88
CA ASN A 13 3.03 0.78 -6.89
C ASN A 13 4.02 0.43 -5.77
N LEU A 14 3.97 -0.80 -5.25
CA LEU A 14 4.91 -1.27 -4.23
C LEU A 14 6.37 -1.16 -4.68
N SER A 15 6.65 -1.46 -5.95
CA SER A 15 8.02 -1.37 -6.49
C SER A 15 8.47 0.05 -6.83
N LEU A 16 7.58 0.92 -7.33
CA LEU A 16 7.96 2.27 -7.76
C LEU A 16 7.95 3.31 -6.64
N ASN A 17 7.03 3.19 -5.69
CA ASN A 17 6.87 4.20 -4.65
C ASN A 17 7.88 3.96 -3.53
N LYS A 18 8.82 4.90 -3.36
CA LYS A 18 9.86 4.89 -2.31
C LYS A 18 9.31 4.90 -0.87
N CYS A 19 8.01 5.11 -0.69
CA CYS A 19 7.36 4.97 0.59
C CYS A 19 7.20 3.51 1.02
N PHE A 20 7.35 2.55 0.10
CA PHE A 20 7.32 1.13 0.39
C PHE A 20 8.70 0.52 0.20
N GLU A 21 9.05 -0.41 1.07
CA GLU A 21 10.27 -1.19 0.97
C GLU A 21 9.97 -2.68 1.15
N LYS A 22 10.69 -3.50 0.40
CA LYS A 22 10.60 -4.95 0.51
C LYS A 22 11.38 -5.38 1.74
N VAL A 23 10.70 -6.07 2.65
CA VAL A 23 11.29 -6.61 3.88
C VAL A 23 11.56 -8.10 3.67
N GLU A 24 12.77 -8.54 4.00
CA GLU A 24 13.10 -9.96 4.00
C GLU A 24 12.31 -10.70 5.08
N ASN A 25 11.72 -11.82 4.69
CA ASN A 25 11.02 -12.68 5.64
C ASN A 25 12.08 -13.47 6.42
N LYS A 26 12.27 -13.14 7.71
CA LYS A 26 13.25 -13.82 8.59
C LYS A 26 12.94 -15.30 8.84
N SER A 27 11.76 -15.77 8.44
CA SER A 27 11.42 -17.19 8.42
C SER A 27 12.14 -17.88 7.26
N GLY A 28 13.28 -18.51 7.54
CA GLY A 28 14.07 -19.35 6.63
C GLY A 28 13.37 -20.60 6.07
N SER A 29 12.04 -20.64 6.06
CA SER A 29 11.25 -21.72 5.47
C SER A 29 10.87 -21.35 4.04
N SER A 30 11.69 -21.76 3.07
CA SER A 30 11.41 -22.38 1.76
C SER A 30 10.12 -22.06 0.95
N SER A 31 9.33 -21.06 1.31
CA SER A 31 8.13 -20.68 0.58
C SER A 31 8.50 -19.57 -0.38
N ARG A 32 8.79 -19.93 -1.64
CA ARG A 32 8.95 -19.03 -2.80
C ARG A 32 7.69 -18.17 -3.10
N LYS A 33 6.77 -18.04 -2.15
CA LYS A 33 5.46 -17.42 -2.30
C LYS A 33 5.38 -16.15 -1.44
N GLY A 34 5.71 -15.03 -2.08
CA GLY A 34 5.47 -13.70 -1.54
C GLY A 34 6.67 -13.05 -0.85
N CYS A 35 6.62 -11.73 -0.76
CA CYS A 35 7.56 -10.91 0.00
C CYS A 35 6.75 -9.99 0.90
N LEU A 36 7.29 -9.63 2.06
CA LEU A 36 6.68 -8.63 2.93
C LEU A 36 7.03 -7.23 2.41
N TRP A 37 6.10 -6.31 2.58
CA TRP A 37 6.28 -4.89 2.26
C TRP A 37 5.97 -4.08 3.50
N ALA A 38 6.83 -3.12 3.81
CA ALA A 38 6.64 -2.18 4.91
C ALA A 38 6.68 -0.74 4.38
N LEU A 39 6.15 0.17 5.19
CA LEU A 39 6.37 1.60 4.97
C LEU A 39 7.80 1.96 5.34
N ASN A 40 8.46 2.70 4.46
CA ASN A 40 9.77 3.28 4.75
C ASN A 40 9.63 4.34 5.85
N PRO A 41 10.30 4.16 7.01
CA PRO A 41 10.20 5.10 8.14
C PRO A 41 10.53 6.54 7.77
N ALA A 42 11.51 6.75 6.88
CA ALA A 42 11.94 8.08 6.45
C ALA A 42 10.92 8.79 5.53
N LYS A 43 9.84 8.12 5.13
CA LYS A 43 8.79 8.64 4.25
C LYS A 43 7.40 8.65 4.89
N ILE A 44 7.29 8.28 6.17
CA ILE A 44 6.01 8.24 6.90
C ILE A 44 5.33 9.61 6.90
N ASP A 45 6.06 10.68 7.23
CA ASP A 45 5.46 12.04 7.31
C ASP A 45 4.88 12.48 5.96
N LYS A 46 5.62 12.22 4.88
CA LYS A 46 5.14 12.50 3.52
C LYS A 46 3.90 11.68 3.18
N MET A 47 3.89 10.39 3.56
CA MET A 47 2.72 9.53 3.35
C MET A 47 1.52 10.05 4.14
N GLN A 48 1.70 10.48 5.39
CA GLN A 48 0.64 11.05 6.21
C GLN A 48 0.09 12.33 5.60
N GLU A 49 0.94 13.23 5.12
CA GLU A 49 0.51 14.47 4.46
C GLU A 49 -0.37 14.16 3.24
N GLU A 50 0.06 13.22 2.38
CA GLU A 50 -0.72 12.79 1.24
C GLU A 50 -2.06 12.20 1.68
N LEU A 51 -2.08 11.28 2.65
CA LEU A 51 -3.32 10.72 3.19
C LEU A 51 -4.28 11.80 3.70
N GLN A 52 -3.76 12.86 4.34
CA GLN A 52 -4.58 13.98 4.78
C GLN A 52 -5.15 14.79 3.61
N LYS A 53 -4.37 15.02 2.55
CA LYS A 53 -4.86 15.67 1.33
C LYS A 53 -6.02 14.90 0.70
N TRP A 54 -5.90 13.57 0.59
CA TRP A 54 -6.95 12.72 0.03
C TRP A 54 -8.20 12.69 0.89
N LYS A 55 -8.05 12.66 2.22
CA LYS A 55 -9.18 12.76 3.16
C LYS A 55 -9.94 14.09 3.04
N ARG A 56 -9.23 15.20 2.81
CA ARG A 56 -9.85 16.52 2.63
C ARG A 56 -10.56 16.67 1.29
N LYS A 57 -10.02 16.03 0.25
CA LYS A 57 -10.53 16.18 -1.12
C LYS A 57 -11.91 15.56 -1.30
N ASP A 58 -12.13 14.36 -0.76
CA ASP A 58 -13.45 13.71 -0.79
C ASP A 58 -13.64 12.74 0.39
N PRO A 59 -14.00 13.26 1.58
CA PRO A 59 -14.17 12.43 2.77
C PRO A 59 -15.32 11.42 2.64
N ILE A 60 -16.33 11.73 1.82
CA ILE A 60 -17.52 10.87 1.64
C ILE A 60 -17.16 9.67 0.79
N ALA A 61 -16.45 9.87 -0.33
CA ALA A 61 -16.01 8.77 -1.19
C ALA A 61 -15.05 7.83 -0.46
N VAL A 62 -14.11 8.37 0.34
CA VAL A 62 -13.22 7.55 1.18
C VAL A 62 -14.04 6.71 2.15
N ARG A 63 -14.98 7.31 2.90
CA ARG A 63 -15.80 6.56 3.88
C ARG A 63 -16.67 5.50 3.21
N LYS A 64 -17.27 5.80 2.05
CA LYS A 64 -18.06 4.85 1.27
C LYS A 64 -17.21 3.67 0.76
N SER A 65 -15.98 3.93 0.33
CA SER A 65 -15.05 2.90 -0.16
C SER A 65 -14.57 1.97 0.96
N MET A 66 -14.50 2.46 2.19
CA MET A 66 -14.07 1.69 3.37
C MET A 66 -15.23 0.96 4.09
N ALA A 67 -16.48 1.16 3.68
CA ALA A 67 -17.66 0.61 4.37
C ALA A 67 -17.82 -0.91 4.19
N LYS A 68 -17.12 -1.52 3.23
CA LYS A 68 -17.13 -2.96 2.94
C LYS A 68 -15.69 -3.43 2.68
N PRO A 69 -14.92 -3.68 3.74
CA PRO A 69 -13.51 -4.09 3.63
C PRO A 69 -13.34 -5.46 2.96
#